data_AF-A0A7S0IXZ5-F1
#
_entry.id   AF-A0A7S0IXZ5-F1
#
_cell.length_a   1.000
_cell.length_b   1.000
_cell.length_c   1.000
_cell.angle_alpha   90.00
_cell.angle_beta   90.00
_cell.angle_gamma   90.00
#
_symmetry.space_group_name_H-M   'P 1'
#
loop_
_entity.id
_entity.type
_entity.pdbx_description
1 polymer ?
#
loop_
_entity_poly.entity_id
_entity_poly.type
_entity_poly.pdbx_seq_one_letter_code
_entity_poly.pdbx_strand_id
1 'polypeptide(L)'
;AIYSFCCGWLQAHNAGYLMGFRKRLRLATDDWSSHCISYQALKKVLSFMCADPSINARIEGEFLAKLLTSIHQVNTFYMSKETEQAQLLRELAPVLYKPEAWIAHTLEQAPSEATLEKLVPMLIPDRHAPSEKVKALQGFIQLCIEMDMLRKFSVLNYMAVTKLVDKHDKTSNVPLREGLHHFVNAQQFYTTQLLAGVFDQAQSIAAEIVAVLTGKWGASLSSCSQCCMWGPYGIARSPVCEREHAAS
;
A
#
# COMPACT_ATOMS: atom_id res chain seq x y z
N ALA A 1 -9.55 -8.45 4.30
CA ALA A 1 -9.70 -7.16 3.61
C ALA A 1 -8.58 -6.91 2.59
N ILE A 2 -7.30 -6.93 2.98
CA ILE A 2 -6.16 -6.77 2.04
C ILE A 2 -6.05 -7.93 1.01
N TYR A 3 -6.52 -9.14 1.34
CA TYR A 3 -6.44 -10.32 0.45
C TYR A 3 -7.28 -10.25 -0.82
N SER A 4 -8.44 -9.58 -0.78
CA SER A 4 -9.29 -9.46 -1.97
C SER A 4 -8.71 -8.45 -2.97
N PHE A 5 -8.07 -7.38 -2.46
CA PHE A 5 -7.34 -6.40 -3.26
C PHE A 5 -5.97 -6.89 -3.74
N CYS A 6 -5.23 -7.63 -2.90
CA CYS A 6 -3.96 -8.25 -3.29
C CYS A 6 -4.14 -9.31 -4.38
N CYS A 7 -5.26 -10.05 -4.43
CA CYS A 7 -5.50 -11.03 -5.49
C CYS A 7 -5.58 -10.41 -6.90
N GLY A 8 -6.24 -9.25 -7.04
CA GLY A 8 -6.33 -8.56 -8.33
C GLY A 8 -4.96 -8.06 -8.83
N TRP A 9 -4.13 -7.55 -7.91
CA TRP A 9 -2.77 -7.09 -8.23
C TRP A 9 -1.78 -8.26 -8.48
N LEU A 10 -1.92 -9.38 -7.76
CA LEU A 10 -1.14 -10.61 -7.98
C LEU A 10 -1.45 -11.24 -9.35
N GLN A 11 -2.68 -11.09 -9.87
CA GLN A 11 -3.08 -11.60 -11.18
C GLN A 11 -2.56 -10.71 -12.33
N ALA A 12 -2.55 -9.39 -12.17
CA ALA A 12 -2.05 -8.47 -13.20
C ALA A 12 -0.51 -8.48 -13.38
N HIS A 13 0.25 -8.79 -12.32
CA HIS A 13 1.72 -8.81 -12.35
C HIS A 13 2.35 -10.22 -12.47
N ASN A 14 1.56 -11.24 -12.80
CA ASN A 14 2.07 -12.59 -13.13
C ASN A 14 2.76 -12.68 -14.52
N ALA A 15 2.77 -11.62 -15.32
CA ALA A 15 3.44 -11.60 -16.62
C ALA A 15 4.99 -11.46 -16.55
N GLY A 16 5.57 -11.28 -15.35
CA GLY A 16 7.02 -11.13 -15.13
C GLY A 16 7.72 -12.40 -14.62
N TYR A 17 7.43 -13.56 -15.22
CA TYR A 17 8.04 -14.85 -14.85
C TYR A 17 9.47 -14.99 -15.40
N LEU A 18 10.44 -14.27 -14.83
CA LEU A 18 11.89 -14.58 -14.95
C LEU A 18 12.79 -13.72 -14.02
N MET A 19 12.26 -13.18 -12.92
CA MET A 19 13.10 -12.54 -11.90
C MET A 19 13.04 -13.27 -10.57
N GLY A 20 14.20 -13.69 -10.07
CA GLY A 20 14.33 -14.31 -8.75
C GLY A 20 13.83 -13.38 -7.64
N PHE A 21 13.18 -13.95 -6.62
CA PHE A 21 12.58 -13.21 -5.50
C PHE A 21 13.52 -12.16 -4.86
N ARG A 22 14.83 -12.44 -4.82
CA ARG A 22 15.88 -11.52 -4.36
C ARG A 22 15.97 -10.22 -5.17
N LYS A 23 15.76 -10.30 -6.49
CA LYS A 23 15.78 -9.15 -7.39
C LYS A 23 14.49 -8.34 -7.22
N ARG A 24 13.35 -9.00 -6.99
CA ARG A 24 12.08 -8.34 -6.67
C ARG A 24 12.10 -7.61 -5.32
N LEU A 25 12.65 -8.23 -4.27
CA LEU A 25 12.78 -7.59 -2.96
C LEU A 25 13.65 -6.34 -3.02
N ARG A 26 14.78 -6.37 -3.75
CA ARG A 26 15.65 -5.20 -3.90
C ARG A 26 15.04 -4.10 -4.77
N LEU A 27 14.62 -4.42 -5.99
CA LEU A 27 14.12 -3.42 -6.95
C LEU A 27 12.85 -2.70 -6.50
N ALA A 28 12.04 -3.31 -5.65
CA ALA A 28 10.77 -2.73 -5.21
C ALA A 28 10.91 -1.86 -3.95
N THR A 29 12.08 -1.84 -3.32
CA THR A 29 12.27 -1.19 -2.01
C THR A 29 13.61 -0.46 -1.91
N ASP A 30 14.25 0.04 -2.98
CA ASP A 30 15.64 0.52 -2.89
C ASP A 30 15.87 1.47 -1.69
N ASP A 31 14.95 2.40 -1.42
CA ASP A 31 15.01 3.30 -0.24
C ASP A 31 14.68 2.63 1.11
N TRP A 32 13.92 1.54 1.13
CA TRP A 32 13.44 0.84 2.34
C TRP A 32 14.03 -0.57 2.51
N SER A 33 15.03 -0.89 1.71
CA SER A 33 15.62 -2.23 1.62
C SER A 33 16.28 -2.66 2.92
N SER A 34 16.82 -1.71 3.68
CA SER A 34 17.39 -1.91 5.02
C SER A 34 16.35 -2.30 6.08
N HIS A 35 15.07 -2.00 5.86
CA HIS A 35 13.96 -2.33 6.76
C HIS A 35 13.26 -3.63 6.37
N CYS A 36 13.63 -4.24 5.25
CA CYS A 36 13.09 -5.52 4.83
C CYS A 36 13.70 -6.68 5.63
N ILE A 37 12.98 -7.79 5.67
CA ILE A 37 13.49 -9.04 6.25
C ILE A 37 14.80 -9.42 5.57
N SER A 38 15.81 -9.69 6.40
CA SER A 38 17.15 -10.11 6.00
C SER A 38 17.16 -11.55 5.46
N TYR A 39 16.45 -11.78 4.35
CA TYR A 39 16.16 -13.09 3.78
C TYR A 39 17.42 -13.92 3.52
N GLN A 40 18.51 -13.30 3.04
CA GLN A 40 19.76 -14.02 2.78
C GLN A 40 20.47 -14.46 4.06
N ALA A 41 20.49 -13.59 5.09
CA ALA A 41 21.10 -13.93 6.38
C ALA A 41 20.34 -15.07 7.05
N LEU A 42 19.01 -14.98 7.09
CA LEU A 42 18.14 -16.01 7.66
C LEU A 42 18.21 -17.33 6.89
N LYS A 43 18.25 -17.28 5.55
CA LYS A 43 18.48 -18.46 4.71
C LYS A 43 19.83 -19.12 5.02
N LYS A 44 20.88 -18.33 5.29
CA LYS A 44 22.21 -18.84 5.64
C LYS A 44 22.20 -19.55 6.99
N VAL A 45 21.48 -19.04 7.99
CA VAL A 45 21.30 -19.73 9.28
C VAL A 45 20.72 -21.14 9.06
N LEU A 46 19.65 -21.25 8.28
CA LEU A 46 19.03 -22.55 7.97
C LEU A 46 19.95 -23.50 7.18
N SER A 47 20.96 -22.99 6.47
CA SER A 47 21.89 -23.83 5.70
C SER A 47 22.88 -24.61 6.56
N PHE A 48 23.00 -24.28 7.85
CA PHE A 48 23.86 -24.99 8.79
C PHE A 48 23.19 -26.20 9.46
N MET A 49 21.90 -26.45 9.21
CA MET A 49 21.22 -27.63 9.75
C MET A 49 21.90 -28.91 9.27
N CYS A 50 22.01 -29.89 10.16
CA CYS A 50 22.73 -31.13 9.92
C CYS A 50 22.01 -32.33 10.58
N ALA A 51 22.68 -33.49 10.64
CA ALA A 51 22.10 -34.70 11.24
C ALA A 51 22.07 -34.67 12.79
N ASP A 52 22.79 -33.74 13.43
CA ASP A 52 22.90 -33.66 14.89
C ASP A 52 21.71 -32.86 15.50
N PRO A 53 20.86 -33.49 16.33
CA PRO A 53 19.71 -32.83 16.94
C PRO A 53 20.06 -31.65 17.86
N SER A 54 21.20 -31.73 18.57
CA SER A 54 21.63 -30.67 19.50
C SER A 54 22.06 -29.40 18.77
N ILE A 55 22.73 -29.57 17.62
CA ILE A 55 23.11 -28.48 16.73
C ILE A 55 21.86 -27.87 16.11
N ASN A 56 20.92 -28.69 15.65
CA ASN A 56 19.67 -28.22 15.06
C ASN A 56 18.84 -27.40 16.06
N ALA A 57 18.69 -27.85 17.31
CA ALA A 57 17.97 -27.09 18.34
C ALA A 57 18.55 -25.68 18.55
N ARG A 58 19.88 -25.55 18.54
CA ARG A 58 20.56 -24.24 18.62
C ARG A 58 20.28 -23.38 17.38
N ILE A 59 20.35 -23.96 16.19
CA ILE A 59 20.09 -23.27 14.92
C ILE A 59 18.63 -22.80 14.84
N GLU A 60 17.68 -23.63 15.30
CA GLU A 60 16.26 -23.27 15.37
C GLU A 60 16.04 -22.07 16.28
N GLY A 61 16.63 -22.09 17.49
CA GLY A 61 16.58 -20.95 18.40
C GLY A 61 17.16 -19.68 17.79
N GLU A 62 18.31 -19.76 17.13
CA GLU A 62 18.94 -18.63 16.43
C GLU A 62 18.07 -18.10 15.28
N PHE A 63 17.54 -19.00 14.46
CA PHE A 63 16.68 -18.66 13.33
C PHE A 63 15.40 -17.95 13.79
N LEU A 64 14.70 -18.52 14.78
CA LEU A 64 13.48 -17.95 15.34
C LEU A 64 13.73 -16.58 15.96
N ALA A 65 14.77 -16.44 16.79
CA ALA A 65 15.09 -15.16 17.42
C ALA A 65 15.36 -14.07 16.37
N LYS A 66 16.15 -14.38 15.33
CA LYS A 66 16.44 -13.43 14.24
C LYS A 66 15.21 -13.12 13.40
N LEU A 67 14.39 -14.13 13.08
CA LEU A 67 13.18 -13.94 12.28
C LEU A 67 12.16 -13.06 13.01
N LEU A 68 11.87 -13.34 14.29
CA LEU A 68 10.97 -12.55 15.11
C LEU A 68 11.46 -11.10 15.27
N THR A 69 12.77 -10.92 15.46
CA THR A 69 13.38 -9.58 15.50
C THR A 69 13.18 -8.83 14.17
N SER A 70 13.42 -9.49 13.03
CA SER A 70 13.18 -8.90 11.71
C SER A 70 11.71 -8.58 11.46
N ILE A 71 10.78 -9.44 11.88
CA ILE A 71 9.34 -9.18 11.77
C ILE A 71 8.95 -7.94 12.60
N HIS A 72 9.47 -7.84 13.82
CA HIS A 72 9.23 -6.66 14.66
C HIS A 72 9.76 -5.38 14.01
N GLN A 73 10.98 -5.40 13.46
CA GLN A 73 11.56 -4.26 12.74
C GLN A 73 10.69 -3.82 11.55
N VAL A 74 10.24 -4.77 10.74
CA VAL A 74 9.32 -4.52 9.62
C VAL A 74 8.02 -3.89 10.11
N ASN A 75 7.45 -4.42 11.19
CA ASN A 75 6.19 -3.93 11.74
C ASN A 75 6.33 -2.49 12.26
N THR A 76 7.38 -2.20 13.02
CA THR A 76 7.68 -0.86 13.54
C THR A 76 7.88 0.15 12.41
N PHE A 77 8.68 -0.20 11.39
CA PHE A 77 8.88 0.67 10.23
C PHE A 77 7.57 0.94 9.49
N TYR A 78 6.77 -0.12 9.25
CA TYR A 78 5.50 0.00 8.56
C TYR A 78 4.53 0.92 9.30
N MET A 79 4.38 0.75 10.62
CA MET A 79 3.50 1.59 11.45
C MET A 79 3.92 3.06 11.44
N SER A 80 5.22 3.35 11.47
CA SER A 80 5.75 4.72 11.35
C SER A 80 5.32 5.34 10.01
N LYS A 81 5.58 4.62 8.91
CA LYS A 81 5.26 5.11 7.56
C LYS A 81 3.77 5.29 7.33
N GLU A 82 2.97 4.37 7.81
CA GLU A 82 1.52 4.49 7.74
C GLU A 82 1.01 5.72 8.50
N THR A 83 1.57 5.99 9.69
CA THR A 83 1.21 7.17 10.49
C THR A 83 1.64 8.46 9.80
N GLU A 84 2.85 8.51 9.24
CA GLU A 84 3.36 9.64 8.46
C GLU A 84 2.45 9.94 7.26
N GLN A 85 2.04 8.91 6.52
CA GLN A 85 1.14 9.03 5.36
C GLN A 85 -0.26 9.51 5.76
N ALA A 86 -0.82 8.96 6.85
CA ALA A 86 -2.11 9.40 7.38
C ALA A 86 -2.08 10.87 7.82
N GLN A 87 -1.00 11.30 8.46
CA GLN A 87 -0.83 12.68 8.88
C GLN A 87 -0.68 13.63 7.68
N LEU A 88 0.13 13.26 6.68
CA LEU A 88 0.28 14.05 5.47
C LEU A 88 -1.04 14.19 4.71
N LEU A 89 -1.84 13.13 4.61
CA LEU A 89 -3.16 13.21 3.99
C LEU A 89 -4.08 14.16 4.76
N ARG A 90 -4.05 14.12 6.10
CA ARG A 90 -4.85 15.00 6.96
C ARG A 90 -4.50 16.48 6.74
N GLU A 91 -3.24 16.78 6.44
CA GLU A 91 -2.78 18.14 6.14
C GLU A 91 -3.15 18.59 4.71
N LEU A 92 -3.01 17.68 3.73
CA LEU A 92 -3.29 17.99 2.32
C LEU A 92 -4.79 18.04 1.98
N ALA A 93 -5.60 17.18 2.60
CA ALA A 93 -7.04 17.08 2.32
C ALA A 93 -7.79 18.43 2.41
N PRO A 94 -7.65 19.24 3.48
CA PRO A 94 -8.35 20.53 3.55
C PRO A 94 -7.83 21.54 2.52
N VAL A 95 -6.54 21.46 2.15
CA VAL A 95 -5.95 22.33 1.11
C VAL A 95 -6.52 21.99 -0.26
N LEU A 96 -6.75 20.71 -0.54
CA LEU A 96 -7.22 20.21 -1.83
C LEU A 96 -8.76 20.09 -1.93
N TYR A 97 -9.47 20.44 -0.85
CA TYR A 97 -10.92 20.38 -0.80
C TYR A 97 -11.56 21.32 -1.84
N LYS A 98 -12.71 20.91 -2.39
CA LYS A 98 -13.51 21.65 -3.38
C LYS A 98 -12.70 22.13 -4.59
N PRO A 99 -12.18 21.19 -5.41
CA PRO A 99 -11.41 21.52 -6.61
C PRO A 99 -12.10 22.51 -7.55
N GLU A 100 -13.43 22.48 -7.64
CA GLU A 100 -14.24 23.40 -8.45
C GLU A 100 -14.11 24.88 -8.04
N ALA A 101 -13.69 25.16 -6.80
CA ALA A 101 -13.56 26.53 -6.30
C ALA A 101 -12.21 27.17 -6.63
N TRP A 102 -11.19 26.38 -6.97
CA TRP A 102 -9.81 26.87 -7.17
C TRP A 102 -9.17 26.42 -8.48
N ILE A 103 -9.82 25.55 -9.25
CA ILE A 103 -9.44 25.24 -10.64
C ILE A 103 -10.17 26.20 -11.55
N ALA A 104 -9.42 27.10 -12.20
CA ALA A 104 -9.98 28.15 -13.04
C ALA A 104 -10.41 27.64 -14.43
N HIS A 105 -9.69 26.64 -14.96
CA HIS A 105 -9.91 26.13 -16.32
C HIS A 105 -9.71 24.61 -16.39
N THR A 106 -10.58 23.98 -17.18
CA THR A 106 -10.46 22.58 -17.57
C THR A 106 -9.32 22.40 -18.58
N LEU A 107 -8.64 21.26 -18.52
CA LEU A 107 -7.61 20.87 -19.49
C LEU A 107 -8.27 20.27 -20.73
N GLU A 108 -8.44 21.08 -21.78
CA GLU A 108 -9.06 20.66 -23.06
C GLU A 108 -8.32 19.50 -23.74
N GLN A 109 -7.02 19.34 -23.48
CA GLN A 109 -6.16 18.28 -24.02
C GLN A 109 -5.85 17.17 -23.00
N ALA A 110 -6.76 16.92 -22.06
CA ALA A 110 -6.55 15.84 -21.09
C ALA A 110 -6.41 14.48 -21.82
N PRO A 111 -5.44 13.64 -21.41
CA PRO A 111 -5.26 12.32 -22.01
C PRO A 111 -6.50 11.43 -21.78
N SER A 112 -6.74 10.49 -22.69
CA SER A 112 -7.82 9.49 -22.61
C SER A 112 -7.86 8.77 -21.26
N GLU A 113 -6.68 8.48 -20.69
CA GLU A 113 -6.51 7.88 -19.36
C GLU A 113 -5.84 8.91 -18.45
N ALA A 114 -6.68 9.76 -17.87
CA ALA A 114 -6.27 10.89 -17.04
C ALA A 114 -5.94 10.42 -15.61
N THR A 115 -4.69 10.62 -15.20
CA THR A 115 -4.21 10.43 -13.83
C THR A 115 -3.62 11.74 -13.31
N LEU A 116 -3.63 11.97 -12.01
CA LEU A 116 -3.04 13.18 -11.43
C LEU A 116 -1.56 13.34 -11.82
N GLU A 117 -0.79 12.25 -11.84
CA GLU A 117 0.61 12.24 -12.28
C GLU A 117 0.81 12.81 -13.69
N LYS A 118 -0.13 12.56 -14.61
CA LYS A 118 -0.08 13.08 -15.99
C LYS A 118 -0.63 14.49 -16.08
N LEU A 119 -1.65 14.83 -15.29
CA LEU A 119 -2.36 16.11 -15.36
C LEU A 119 -1.64 17.24 -14.62
N VAL A 120 -1.09 16.99 -13.43
CA VAL A 120 -0.46 18.02 -12.60
C VAL A 120 0.72 18.72 -13.29
N PRO A 121 1.59 18.02 -14.05
CA PRO A 121 2.64 18.68 -14.85
C PRO A 121 2.11 19.62 -15.94
N MET A 122 0.85 19.46 -16.37
CA MET A 122 0.20 20.35 -17.35
C MET A 122 -0.40 21.60 -16.70
N LEU A 123 -0.45 21.65 -15.36
CA LEU A 123 -0.94 22.81 -14.62
C LEU A 123 0.12 23.92 -14.62
N ILE A 124 -0.28 25.09 -15.11
CA ILE A 124 0.53 26.30 -15.05
C ILE A 124 0.10 27.03 -13.76
N PRO A 125 1.02 27.21 -12.79
CA PRO A 125 0.71 27.93 -11.57
C PRO A 125 0.15 29.33 -11.84
N ASP A 126 -0.84 29.73 -11.06
CA ASP A 126 -1.56 31.01 -11.12
C ASP A 126 -2.32 31.29 -12.43
N ARG A 127 -2.32 30.34 -13.37
CA ARG A 127 -3.18 30.33 -14.56
C ARG A 127 -4.28 29.27 -14.48
N HIS A 128 -3.92 28.04 -14.14
CA HIS A 128 -4.88 26.93 -14.04
C HIS A 128 -5.38 26.75 -12.60
N ALA A 129 -4.49 26.94 -11.62
CA ALA A 129 -4.79 26.86 -10.19
C ALA A 129 -3.74 27.70 -9.41
N PRO A 130 -4.06 28.18 -8.19
CA PRO A 130 -3.10 28.88 -7.36
C PRO A 130 -1.82 28.07 -7.13
N SER A 131 -0.66 28.73 -7.11
CA SER A 131 0.65 28.09 -6.89
C SER A 131 0.70 27.17 -5.64
N GLU A 132 0.04 27.58 -4.56
CA GLU A 132 -0.08 26.79 -3.32
C GLU A 132 -0.80 25.44 -3.56
N LYS A 133 -1.87 25.44 -4.35
CA LYS A 133 -2.63 24.23 -4.70
C LYS A 133 -1.82 23.31 -5.60
N VAL A 134 -1.12 23.85 -6.59
CA VAL A 134 -0.24 23.06 -7.47
C VAL A 134 0.86 22.37 -6.65
N LYS A 135 1.45 23.06 -5.68
CA LYS A 135 2.43 22.46 -4.76
C LYS A 135 1.80 21.38 -3.87
N ALA A 136 0.60 21.60 -3.35
CA ALA A 136 -0.13 20.60 -2.57
C ALA A 136 -0.46 19.35 -3.41
N LEU A 137 -0.84 19.52 -4.69
CA LEU A 137 -1.07 18.41 -5.62
C LEU A 137 0.19 17.59 -5.87
N GLN A 138 1.36 18.22 -5.99
CA GLN A 138 2.64 17.52 -6.11
C GLN A 138 2.94 16.69 -4.85
N GLY A 139 2.74 17.28 -3.66
CA GLY A 139 2.88 16.54 -2.39
C GLY A 139 1.89 15.37 -2.28
N PHE A 140 0.67 15.55 -2.77
CA PHE A 140 -0.35 14.51 -2.80
C PHE A 140 -0.01 13.35 -3.77
N ILE A 141 0.55 13.65 -4.94
CA ILE A 141 1.07 12.61 -5.84
C ILE A 141 2.19 11.82 -5.16
N GLN A 142 3.13 12.50 -4.53
CA GLN A 142 4.23 11.85 -3.81
C GLN A 142 3.71 10.94 -2.69
N LEU A 143 2.71 11.39 -1.92
CA LEU A 143 2.01 10.57 -0.94
C LEU A 143 1.43 9.29 -1.58
N CYS A 144 0.74 9.41 -2.72
CA CYS A 144 0.16 8.24 -3.41
C CYS A 144 1.23 7.22 -3.82
N ILE A 145 2.37 7.70 -4.32
CA ILE A 145 3.52 6.85 -4.69
C ILE A 145 4.05 6.11 -3.46
N GLU A 146 4.23 6.81 -2.34
CA GLU A 146 4.74 6.22 -1.10
C GLU A 146 3.76 5.21 -0.49
N MET A 147 2.46 5.44 -0.58
CA MET A 147 1.45 4.48 -0.14
C MET A 147 1.53 3.17 -0.93
N ASP A 148 1.73 3.26 -2.25
CA ASP A 148 1.93 2.09 -3.10
C ASP A 148 3.24 1.37 -2.82
N MET A 149 4.31 2.10 -2.50
CA MET A 149 5.55 1.51 -2.00
C MET A 149 5.29 0.75 -0.68
N LEU A 150 4.49 1.30 0.24
CA LEU A 150 4.21 0.69 1.55
C LEU A 150 3.44 -0.61 1.44
N ARG A 151 2.51 -0.69 0.49
CA ARG A 151 1.83 -1.94 0.14
C ARG A 151 2.78 -2.99 -0.42
N LYS A 152 3.63 -2.59 -1.38
CA LYS A 152 4.65 -3.49 -1.96
C LYS A 152 5.59 -4.01 -0.88
N PHE A 153 6.02 -3.13 0.03
CA PHE A 153 6.85 -3.47 1.18
C PHE A 153 6.18 -4.53 2.07
N SER A 154 4.91 -4.35 2.44
CA SER A 154 4.16 -5.35 3.21
C SER A 154 4.12 -6.72 2.52
N VAL A 155 3.70 -6.75 1.25
CA VAL A 155 3.55 -8.00 0.47
C VAL A 155 4.89 -8.72 0.36
N LEU A 156 5.97 -8.01 0.06
CA LEU A 156 7.29 -8.60 -0.10
C LEU A 156 7.83 -9.18 1.20
N ASN A 157 7.63 -8.50 2.32
CA ASN A 157 8.03 -8.99 3.64
C ASN A 157 7.20 -10.22 4.05
N TYR A 158 5.88 -10.20 3.82
CA TYR A 158 5.04 -11.38 4.04
C TYR A 158 5.50 -12.60 3.23
N MET A 159 5.78 -12.39 1.94
CA MET A 159 6.32 -13.45 1.08
C MET A 159 7.69 -13.94 1.54
N ALA A 160 8.53 -13.05 2.10
CA ALA A 160 9.84 -13.42 2.62
C ALA A 160 9.70 -14.33 3.85
N VAL A 161 8.81 -14.01 4.80
CA VAL A 161 8.53 -14.88 5.94
C VAL A 161 8.04 -16.24 5.46
N THR A 162 7.00 -16.26 4.63
CA THR A 162 6.40 -17.50 4.12
C THR A 162 7.46 -18.41 3.49
N LYS A 163 8.36 -17.84 2.67
CA LYS A 163 9.44 -18.61 2.03
C LYS A 163 10.51 -19.11 2.99
N LEU A 164 10.81 -18.35 4.05
CA LEU A 164 11.76 -18.77 5.08
C LEU A 164 11.17 -19.91 5.92
N VAL A 165 9.90 -19.80 6.28
CA VAL A 165 9.14 -20.84 6.98
C VAL A 165 9.03 -22.11 6.15
N ASP A 166 8.64 -21.99 4.86
CA ASP A 166 8.61 -23.13 3.94
C ASP A 166 9.98 -23.80 3.77
N LYS A 167 11.07 -23.02 3.86
CA LYS A 167 12.42 -23.57 3.80
C LYS A 167 12.78 -24.28 5.10
N HIS A 168 12.44 -23.69 6.24
CA HIS A 168 12.64 -24.29 7.55
C HIS A 168 11.93 -25.64 7.63
N ASP A 169 10.64 -25.69 7.34
CA ASP A 169 9.80 -26.90 7.48
C ASP A 169 10.16 -28.01 6.49
N LYS A 170 10.91 -27.71 5.43
CA LYS A 170 11.49 -28.73 4.53
C LYS A 170 12.76 -29.38 5.09
N THR A 171 13.37 -28.76 6.10
CA THR A 171 14.70 -29.10 6.61
C THR A 171 14.65 -29.56 8.06
N SER A 172 13.74 -29.02 8.87
CA SER A 172 13.48 -29.42 10.26
C SER A 172 12.29 -30.37 10.36
N ASN A 173 12.31 -31.23 11.38
CA ASN A 173 11.20 -32.10 11.76
C ASN A 173 10.16 -31.40 12.65
N VAL A 174 10.44 -30.16 13.08
CA VAL A 174 9.54 -29.34 13.90
C VAL A 174 8.86 -28.32 12.99
N PRO A 175 7.56 -28.46 12.69
CA PRO A 175 6.87 -27.51 11.83
C PRO A 175 6.68 -26.17 12.54
N LEU A 176 7.07 -25.08 11.87
CA LEU A 176 6.84 -23.71 12.35
C LEU A 176 5.69 -23.00 11.64
N ARG A 177 5.24 -23.54 10.49
CA ARG A 177 4.28 -22.86 9.62
C ARG A 177 3.04 -22.37 10.34
N GLU A 178 2.34 -23.23 11.07
CA GLU A 178 1.06 -22.86 11.67
C GLU A 178 1.20 -21.70 12.67
N GLY A 179 2.13 -21.83 13.63
CA GLY A 179 2.37 -20.81 14.64
C GLY A 179 2.87 -19.49 14.07
N LEU A 180 3.82 -19.54 13.13
CA LEU A 180 4.37 -18.31 12.52
C LEU A 180 3.37 -17.64 11.58
N HIS A 181 2.56 -18.38 10.82
CA HIS A 181 1.53 -17.78 10.00
C HIS A 181 0.47 -17.09 10.86
N HIS A 182 0.03 -17.71 11.96
CA HIS A 182 -0.89 -17.07 12.89
C HIS A 182 -0.29 -15.76 13.46
N PHE A 183 0.97 -15.82 13.91
CA PHE A 183 1.67 -14.65 14.44
C PHE A 183 1.81 -13.52 13.41
N VAL A 184 2.27 -13.82 12.19
CA VAL A 184 2.45 -12.84 11.11
C VAL A 184 1.12 -12.25 10.68
N ASN A 185 0.07 -13.09 10.59
CA ASN A 185 -1.27 -12.65 10.22
C ASN A 185 -1.91 -11.75 11.29
N ALA A 186 -1.34 -11.65 12.49
CA ALA A 186 -1.76 -10.72 13.52
C ALA A 186 -0.98 -9.38 13.50
N GLN A 187 0.09 -9.27 12.71
CA GLN A 187 0.93 -8.07 12.69
C GLN A 187 0.29 -6.94 11.87
N GLN A 188 0.52 -5.70 12.30
CA GLN A 188 -0.10 -4.52 11.70
C GLN A 188 0.38 -4.27 10.27
N PHE A 189 1.64 -4.60 9.95
CA PHE A 189 2.12 -4.52 8.57
C PHE A 189 1.33 -5.39 7.59
N TYR A 190 0.50 -6.31 8.08
CA TYR A 190 -0.33 -7.21 7.28
C TYR A 190 -1.84 -6.99 7.45
N THR A 191 -2.31 -6.58 8.64
CA THR A 191 -3.75 -6.47 8.95
C THR A 191 -4.32 -5.07 8.97
N THR A 192 -3.48 -4.05 8.85
CA THR A 192 -3.90 -2.67 9.12
C THR A 192 -5.15 -2.24 8.34
N GLN A 193 -6.00 -1.47 9.02
CA GLN A 193 -7.14 -0.76 8.43
C GLN A 193 -6.83 0.71 8.18
N LEU A 194 -5.79 1.25 8.80
CA LEU A 194 -5.48 2.68 8.72
C LEU A 194 -5.06 3.04 7.29
N LEU A 195 -4.11 2.33 6.68
CA LEU A 195 -3.68 2.57 5.30
C LEU A 195 -4.83 2.37 4.29
N ALA A 196 -5.76 1.46 4.58
CA ALA A 196 -6.94 1.27 3.75
C ALA A 196 -7.83 2.53 3.76
N GLY A 197 -8.14 3.07 4.95
CA GLY A 197 -8.91 4.31 5.07
C GLY A 197 -8.20 5.52 4.46
N VAL A 198 -6.88 5.65 4.65
CA VAL A 198 -6.06 6.69 4.00
C VAL A 198 -6.17 6.58 2.48
N PHE A 199 -6.17 5.37 1.94
CA PHE A 199 -6.28 5.16 0.50
C PHE A 199 -7.64 5.50 -0.06
N ASP A 200 -8.71 5.06 0.59
CA ASP A 200 -10.07 5.33 0.12
C ASP A 200 -10.34 6.85 0.08
N GLN A 201 -9.84 7.56 1.10
CA GLN A 201 -9.90 9.02 1.14
C GLN A 201 -9.04 9.67 0.03
N ALA A 202 -7.81 9.20 -0.18
CA ALA A 202 -6.95 9.69 -1.24
C ALA A 202 -7.57 9.44 -2.64
N GLN A 203 -8.15 8.27 -2.88
CA GLN A 203 -8.85 7.95 -4.13
C GLN A 203 -10.03 8.90 -4.38
N SER A 204 -10.80 9.22 -3.34
CA SER A 204 -11.93 10.15 -3.44
C SER A 204 -11.45 11.56 -3.85
N ILE A 205 -10.43 12.08 -3.16
CA ILE A 205 -9.82 13.38 -3.48
C ILE A 205 -9.28 13.39 -4.92
N ALA A 206 -8.57 12.34 -5.31
CA ALA A 206 -8.00 12.23 -6.64
C ALA A 206 -9.08 12.20 -7.74
N ALA A 207 -10.14 11.42 -7.53
CA ALA A 207 -11.25 11.30 -8.48
C ALA A 207 -11.98 12.64 -8.67
N GLU A 208 -12.23 13.38 -7.59
CA GLU A 208 -12.84 14.71 -7.65
C GLU A 208 -11.98 15.68 -8.47
N ILE A 209 -10.69 15.77 -8.16
CA ILE A 209 -9.76 16.69 -8.85
C ILE A 209 -9.66 16.33 -10.33
N VAL A 210 -9.52 15.05 -10.67
CA VAL A 210 -9.49 14.58 -12.08
C VAL A 210 -10.79 14.93 -12.79
N ALA A 211 -11.95 14.77 -12.14
CA ALA A 211 -13.24 15.10 -12.73
C ALA A 211 -13.36 16.59 -13.07
N VAL A 212 -12.92 17.49 -12.18
CA VAL A 212 -12.88 18.95 -12.47
C VAL A 212 -11.90 19.27 -13.59
N LEU A 213 -10.67 18.76 -13.50
CA LEU A 213 -9.61 19.04 -14.48
C LEU A 213 -9.95 18.56 -15.88
N THR A 214 -10.78 17.52 -16.01
CA THR A 214 -11.20 16.95 -17.30
C THR A 214 -12.57 17.41 -17.76
N GLY A 215 -13.26 18.25 -16.98
CA GLY A 215 -14.59 18.79 -17.33
C GLY A 215 -15.69 17.73 -17.26
N LYS A 216 -15.42 16.60 -16.60
CA LYS A 216 -16.37 15.49 -16.40
C LYS A 216 -17.17 15.64 -15.09
N TRP A 217 -17.02 16.78 -14.41
CA TRP A 217 -17.74 17.17 -13.20
C TRP A 217 -19.24 17.34 -13.50
N GLY A 218 -19.99 16.24 -13.44
CA GLY A 218 -21.42 16.17 -13.77
C GLY A 218 -21.83 14.90 -14.51
N ALA A 219 -20.90 14.21 -15.19
CA ALA A 219 -21.18 12.94 -15.87
C ALA A 219 -20.91 11.70 -15.00
N SER A 220 -20.16 11.83 -13.90
CA SER A 220 -19.69 10.69 -13.09
C SER A 220 -20.54 10.36 -11.85
N LEU A 221 -21.47 11.22 -11.43
CA LEU A 221 -22.33 10.99 -10.26
C LEU A 221 -23.24 9.77 -10.42
N SER A 222 -23.47 9.29 -11.65
CA SER A 222 -24.27 8.08 -11.92
C SER A 222 -23.50 6.75 -11.83
N SER A 223 -22.16 6.78 -11.74
CA SER A 223 -21.33 5.54 -11.74
C SER A 223 -20.71 5.19 -10.38
N CYS A 224 -20.81 6.08 -9.38
CA CYS A 224 -20.33 5.82 -8.02
C CYS A 224 -21.17 4.76 -7.26
N SER A 225 -22.29 4.33 -7.85
CA SER A 225 -23.13 3.24 -7.31
C SER A 225 -22.52 1.84 -7.48
N GLN A 226 -21.52 1.66 -8.34
CA GLN A 226 -20.94 0.34 -8.63
C GLN A 226 -19.60 0.04 -7.93
N CYS A 227 -18.94 1.02 -7.32
CA CYS A 227 -17.71 0.77 -6.55
C CYS A 227 -17.97 0.47 -5.06
N CYS A 228 -19.18 0.75 -4.55
CA CYS A 228 -19.53 0.58 -3.14
C CYS A 228 -20.07 -0.81 -2.76
N MET A 229 -20.03 -1.80 -3.66
CA MET A 229 -20.73 -3.07 -3.48
C MET A 229 -19.82 -4.27 -3.22
N TRP A 230 -18.75 -4.17 -2.43
CA TRP A 230 -18.12 -5.39 -1.85
C TRP A 230 -17.51 -5.18 -0.46
N GLY A 231 -18.22 -5.63 0.58
CA GLY A 231 -17.69 -5.83 1.94
C GLY A 231 -18.80 -6.11 2.99
N PRO A 232 -18.85 -7.30 3.64
CA PRO A 232 -20.03 -7.77 4.38
C PRO A 232 -20.20 -7.21 5.81
N TYR A 233 -19.48 -6.15 6.17
CA TYR A 233 -19.56 -5.55 7.51
C TYR A 233 -19.78 -4.05 7.37
N GLY A 234 -21.06 -3.69 7.24
CA GLY A 234 -21.49 -2.32 7.02
C GLY A 234 -20.98 -1.39 8.12
N ILE A 235 -20.24 -0.35 7.72
CA ILE A 235 -20.09 0.90 8.45
C ILE A 235 -20.08 2.07 7.45
N ALA A 236 -20.97 3.02 7.73
CA ALA A 236 -21.11 4.42 7.31
C ALA A 236 -20.90 4.80 5.83
N ARG A 237 -22.00 5.31 5.25
CA ARG A 237 -22.03 6.03 3.98
C ARG A 237 -21.06 7.21 4.04
N SER A 238 -20.37 7.47 2.93
CA SER A 238 -19.64 8.72 2.72
C SER A 238 -20.57 9.93 2.92
N PRO A 239 -20.14 11.03 3.56
CA PRO A 239 -20.93 12.26 3.74
C PRO A 239 -21.33 12.95 2.42
N VAL A 240 -20.85 12.44 1.28
CA VAL A 240 -21.32 12.81 -0.06
C VAL A 240 -22.72 12.26 -0.34
N CYS A 241 -23.11 11.12 0.23
CA CYS A 241 -24.43 10.50 0.02
C CYS A 241 -25.54 11.03 0.96
N GLU A 242 -25.22 11.75 2.03
CA GLU A 242 -26.22 12.25 2.98
C GLU A 242 -26.93 13.54 2.52
N ARG A 243 -26.42 14.22 1.49
CA ARG A 243 -26.97 15.52 1.06
C ARG A 243 -28.16 15.43 0.10
N GLU A 244 -28.43 14.28 -0.51
CA GLU A 244 -29.59 14.13 -1.42
C GLU A 244 -30.88 13.66 -0.73
N HIS A 245 -30.80 13.06 0.46
CA HIS A 245 -32.00 12.61 1.19
C HIS A 245 -32.63 13.68 2.11
N ALA A 246 -31.98 14.83 2.28
CA ALA A 246 -32.53 15.95 3.07
C ALA A 246 -33.26 16.99 2.20
N ALA A 247 -33.32 16.79 0.88
CA ALA A 247 -33.93 17.72 -0.08
C ALA A 247 -35.04 17.07 -0.93
N SER A 248 -35.74 16.07 -0.39
CA SER A 248 -36.99 15.53 -0.96
C SER A 248 -38.09 15.53 0.09
#